data_AF-A0ABD2WSD0-F1
#
_entry.id   AF-A0ABD2WSD0-F1
#
_cell.length_a   1.000
_cell.length_b   1.000
_cell.length_c   1.000
_cell.angle_alpha   90.00
_cell.angle_beta   90.00
_cell.angle_gamma   90.00
#
_symmetry.space_group_name_H-M   'P 1'
#
loop_
_entity.id
_entity.type
_entity.pdbx_description
1 polymer ?
#
loop_
_entity_poly.entity_id
_entity_poly.type
_entity_poly.pdbx_seq_one_letter_code
_entity_poly.pdbx_strand_id
1 'polypeptide(L)'
;MSQKSKRLSLVDKVAITQELQKVNMSYREAGEKFGVGKTVIGDILKEKNDLLKLYAQNSNLTAKKKFKKTGGVTIDSLTYEWFCKARAHNIPVSGVLIQEKARKIAVELLKETQDDRLAYMLNMLKRYVKEQIC
;
A
#
# COMPACT_ATOMS: atom_id res chain seq x y z
N MET A 1 -10.30 -24.58 -14.80
CA MET A 1 -11.14 -23.47 -14.32
C MET A 1 -10.24 -22.41 -13.69
N SER A 2 -10.03 -21.27 -14.36
CA SER A 2 -9.20 -20.18 -13.82
C SER A 2 -9.97 -19.49 -12.69
N GLN A 3 -9.61 -19.78 -11.43
CA GLN A 3 -10.15 -19.09 -10.27
C GLN A 3 -9.74 -17.61 -10.34
N LYS A 4 -10.72 -16.72 -10.54
CA LYS A 4 -10.49 -15.28 -10.62
C LYS A 4 -9.94 -14.80 -9.27
N SER A 5 -8.73 -14.24 -9.26
CA SER A 5 -8.02 -13.87 -8.02
C SER A 5 -8.81 -12.89 -7.16
N LYS A 6 -9.31 -13.36 -6.00
CA LYS A 6 -10.01 -12.55 -5.00
C LYS A 6 -9.02 -11.62 -4.30
N ARG A 7 -9.30 -10.31 -4.31
CA ARG A 7 -8.50 -9.33 -3.56
C ARG A 7 -8.90 -9.34 -2.09
N LEU A 8 -8.00 -9.82 -1.23
CA LEU A 8 -8.16 -9.87 0.22
C LEU A 8 -7.75 -8.55 0.88
N SER A 9 -8.55 -8.09 1.84
CA SER A 9 -8.22 -6.95 2.71
C SER A 9 -7.17 -7.34 3.77
N LEU A 10 -6.65 -6.36 4.51
CA LEU A 10 -5.71 -6.63 5.61
C LEU A 10 -6.39 -7.47 6.71
N VAL A 11 -7.65 -7.17 7.04
CA VAL A 11 -8.45 -7.94 8.01
C VAL A 11 -8.59 -9.39 7.58
N ASP A 12 -8.96 -9.64 6.32
CA ASP A 12 -9.14 -10.99 5.80
C ASP A 12 -7.85 -11.82 5.92
N LYS A 13 -6.69 -11.22 5.61
CA LYS A 13 -5.39 -11.90 5.69
C LYS A 13 -4.98 -12.24 7.12
N VAL A 14 -5.26 -11.34 8.07
CA VAL A 14 -5.01 -11.59 9.50
C VAL A 14 -5.94 -12.68 10.00
N ALA A 15 -7.22 -12.67 9.61
CA ALA A 15 -8.17 -13.73 9.95
C ALA A 15 -7.72 -15.10 9.44
N ILE A 16 -7.27 -15.19 8.17
CA ILE A 16 -6.70 -16.42 7.60
C ILE A 16 -5.51 -16.92 8.44
N THR A 17 -4.61 -16.01 8.83
CA THR A 17 -3.43 -16.36 9.63
C THR A 17 -3.81 -16.88 11.02
N GLN A 18 -4.79 -16.24 11.67
CA GLN A 18 -5.28 -16.66 12.98
C GLN A 18 -6.01 -18.00 12.92
N GLU A 19 -6.83 -18.23 11.88
CA GLU A 19 -7.51 -19.51 11.71
C GLU A 19 -6.54 -20.66 11.43
N LEU A 20 -5.50 -20.43 10.61
CA LEU A 20 -4.44 -21.41 10.36
C LEU A 20 -3.63 -21.75 11.62
N GLN A 21 -3.54 -20.82 12.57
CA GLN A 21 -2.87 -21.05 13.85
C GLN A 21 -3.77 -21.78 14.85
N LYS A 22 -5.07 -21.48 14.86
CA LYS A 22 -6.06 -22.10 15.76
C LYS A 22 -6.43 -23.52 15.33
N VAL A 23 -6.62 -23.70 14.03
CA VAL A 23 -7.00 -24.97 13.41
C VAL A 23 -5.84 -25.38 12.51
N ASN A 24 -5.24 -26.53 12.79
CA ASN A 24 -4.15 -27.08 11.97
C ASN A 24 -4.70 -27.63 10.64
N MET A 25 -5.24 -26.74 9.79
CA MET A 25 -5.81 -27.05 8.48
C MET A 25 -4.73 -26.99 7.40
N SER A 26 -4.90 -27.79 6.35
CA SER A 26 -4.01 -27.73 5.19
C SER A 26 -4.25 -26.45 4.37
N TYR A 27 -3.24 -26.03 3.60
CA TYR A 27 -3.37 -24.86 2.72
C TYR A 27 -4.44 -25.03 1.64
N ARG A 28 -4.79 -26.27 1.29
CA ARG A 28 -5.85 -26.57 0.34
C ARG A 28 -7.22 -26.30 0.96
N GLU A 29 -7.47 -26.83 2.15
CA GLU A 29 -8.72 -26.62 2.89
C GLU A 29 -8.93 -25.14 3.22
N ALA A 30 -7.87 -24.45 3.65
CA ALA A 30 -7.90 -22.99 3.85
C ALA A 30 -8.24 -22.25 2.55
N GLY A 31 -7.64 -22.65 1.43
CA GLY A 31 -7.93 -22.07 0.13
C GLY A 31 -9.40 -22.24 -0.29
N GLU A 32 -9.95 -23.44 -0.09
CA GLU A 32 -11.36 -23.75 -0.38
C GLU A 32 -12.31 -22.94 0.51
N LYS A 33 -12.04 -22.85 1.83
CA LYS A 33 -12.85 -22.08 2.78
C LYS A 33 -12.89 -20.59 2.47
N PHE A 34 -11.75 -19.99 2.14
CA PHE A 34 -11.63 -18.54 1.91
C PHE A 34 -11.83 -18.12 0.44
N GLY A 35 -11.94 -19.09 -0.48
CA GLY A 35 -12.05 -18.87 -1.92
C GLY A 35 -10.77 -18.30 -2.53
N VAL A 36 -9.61 -18.81 -2.11
CA VAL A 36 -8.28 -18.36 -2.53
C VAL A 36 -7.42 -19.54 -2.96
N GLY A 37 -6.51 -19.33 -3.91
CA GLY A 37 -5.58 -20.39 -4.33
C GLY A 37 -4.56 -20.72 -3.24
N LYS A 38 -4.12 -21.98 -3.18
CA LYS A 38 -3.12 -22.48 -2.21
C LYS A 38 -1.85 -21.62 -2.15
N THR A 39 -1.40 -21.09 -3.29
CA THR A 39 -0.20 -20.25 -3.38
C THR A 39 -0.37 -18.95 -2.62
N VAL A 40 -1.56 -18.33 -2.69
CA VAL A 40 -1.88 -17.09 -1.99
C VAL A 40 -1.87 -17.32 -0.47
N ILE A 41 -2.42 -18.45 -0.01
CA ILE A 41 -2.38 -18.83 1.41
C ILE A 41 -0.93 -18.98 1.89
N GLY A 42 -0.09 -19.66 1.10
CA GLY A 42 1.34 -19.81 1.40
C GLY A 42 2.07 -18.47 1.47
N ASP A 43 1.79 -17.54 0.56
CA ASP A 43 2.41 -16.21 0.55
C ASP A 43 1.92 -15.33 1.72
N ILE A 44 0.63 -15.41 2.09
CA ILE A 44 0.09 -14.74 3.28
C ILE A 44 0.82 -15.24 4.54
N LEU A 45 1.06 -16.54 4.64
CA LEU A 45 1.73 -17.11 5.80
C LEU A 45 3.21 -16.69 5.89
N LYS A 46 3.90 -16.57 4.75
CA LYS A 46 5.28 -16.01 4.71
C LYS A 46 5.32 -14.57 5.20
N GLU A 47 4.34 -13.75 4.81
CA GLU A 47 4.24 -12.33 5.21
C GLU A 47 3.53 -12.11 6.56
N LYS A 48 3.22 -13.17 7.33
CA LYS A 48 2.37 -13.07 8.53
C LYS A 48 2.83 -12.00 9.55
N ASN A 49 4.14 -11.91 9.77
CA ASN A 49 4.70 -11.00 10.78
C ASN A 49 4.52 -9.55 10.36
N ASP A 50 4.71 -9.26 9.07
CA ASP A 50 4.51 -7.92 8.52
C ASP A 50 3.03 -7.53 8.52
N LEU A 51 2.13 -8.48 8.24
CA LEU A 51 0.69 -8.27 8.29
C LEU A 51 0.23 -7.93 9.73
N LEU A 52 0.73 -8.65 10.74
CA LEU A 52 0.41 -8.37 12.15
C LEU A 52 0.94 -7.01 12.60
N LYS A 53 2.17 -6.64 12.19
CA LYS A 53 2.71 -5.30 12.47
C LYS A 53 1.86 -4.19 11.84
N LEU A 54 1.46 -4.36 10.57
CA LEU A 54 0.59 -3.41 9.87
C LEU A 54 -0.78 -3.28 10.53
N TYR A 55 -1.34 -4.40 10.99
CA TYR A 55 -2.62 -4.45 11.71
C TYR A 55 -2.53 -3.71 13.05
N ALA A 56 -1.45 -3.93 13.82
CA ALA A 56 -1.22 -3.24 15.09
C ALA A 56 -1.01 -1.73 14.93
N GLN A 57 -0.44 -1.30 13.80
CA GLN A 57 -0.25 0.12 13.46
C GLN A 57 -1.54 0.84 13.06
N ASN A 58 -2.72 0.19 13.17
CA ASN A 58 -4.02 0.73 12.72
C ASN A 58 -3.97 1.29 11.29
N SER A 59 -3.16 0.66 10.43
CA SER A 59 -3.13 0.97 8.99
C SER A 59 -4.54 0.77 8.41
N ASN A 60 -4.86 1.42 7.29
CA ASN A 60 -6.18 1.33 6.66
C ASN A 60 -6.62 -0.15 6.46
N LEU A 61 -7.46 -0.64 7.38
CA LEU A 61 -7.78 -2.06 7.53
C LEU A 61 -8.58 -2.62 6.34
N THR A 62 -9.33 -1.74 5.67
CA THR A 62 -10.15 -2.08 4.50
C THR A 62 -9.34 -2.02 3.20
N ALA A 63 -8.10 -1.53 3.23
CA ALA A 63 -7.26 -1.43 2.05
C ALA A 63 -6.96 -2.82 1.47
N LYS A 64 -7.39 -3.02 0.21
CA LYS A 64 -7.16 -4.25 -0.57
C LYS A 64 -5.83 -4.20 -1.36
N LYS A 65 -5.10 -3.09 -1.31
CA LYS A 65 -3.79 -2.90 -1.96
C LYS A 65 -2.73 -2.59 -0.90
N LYS A 66 -1.58 -3.27 -1.01
CA LYS A 66 -0.36 -2.93 -0.26
C LYS A 66 0.33 -1.79 -1.02
N PHE A 67 0.52 -0.64 -0.38
CA PHE A 67 1.42 0.38 -0.93
C PHE A 67 2.86 -0.15 -0.82
N LYS A 68 3.63 -0.09 -1.91
CA LYS A 68 5.03 -0.51 -1.86
C LYS A 68 5.81 0.48 -0.99
N LYS A 69 6.61 -0.03 -0.05
CA LYS A 69 7.55 0.74 0.78
C LYS A 69 8.77 1.23 -0.03
N THR A 70 8.54 1.73 -1.24
CA THR A 70 9.56 2.36 -2.10
C THR A 70 9.55 3.87 -1.87
N GLY A 71 10.43 4.62 -2.57
CA GLY A 71 10.59 6.08 -2.43
C GLY A 71 9.31 6.93 -2.55
N GLY A 72 8.18 6.36 -3.00
CA GLY A 72 6.86 7.00 -2.88
C GLY A 72 6.49 7.37 -1.44
N VAL A 73 6.85 6.55 -0.44
CA VAL A 73 6.60 6.89 0.98
C VAL A 73 7.34 8.16 1.40
N THR A 74 8.57 8.34 0.91
CA THR A 74 9.38 9.54 1.17
C THR A 74 8.75 10.78 0.53
N ILE A 75 8.31 10.67 -0.73
CA ILE A 75 7.65 11.77 -1.44
C ILE A 75 6.32 12.15 -0.77
N ASP A 76 5.52 11.16 -0.41
CA ASP A 76 4.23 11.38 0.26
C ASP A 76 4.43 12.09 1.61
N SER A 77 5.42 11.64 2.40
CA SER A 77 5.76 12.25 3.69
C SER A 77 6.20 13.71 3.55
N LEU A 78 7.12 14.01 2.63
CA LEU A 78 7.61 15.37 2.39
C LEU A 78 6.51 16.29 1.84
N THR A 79 5.66 15.75 0.97
CA THR A 79 4.51 16.50 0.43
C THR A 79 3.48 16.79 1.52
N TYR A 80 3.21 15.82 2.39
CA TYR A 80 2.31 15.98 3.53
C TYR A 80 2.83 17.00 4.54
N GLU A 81 4.12 16.96 4.87
CA GLU A 81 4.74 17.93 5.77
C GLU A 81 4.62 19.36 5.22
N TRP A 82 4.88 19.54 3.92
CA TRP A 82 4.66 20.82 3.25
C TRP A 82 3.19 21.25 3.29
N PHE A 83 2.25 20.33 3.06
CA PHE A 83 0.82 20.63 3.14
C PHE A 83 0.41 21.09 4.54
N CYS A 84 0.87 20.40 5.59
CA CYS A 84 0.61 20.79 6.98
C CYS A 84 1.16 22.19 7.29
N LYS A 85 2.37 22.52 6.83
CA LYS A 85 2.95 23.87 6.94
C LYS A 85 2.08 24.91 6.23
N ALA A 86 1.68 24.64 4.98
CA ALA A 86 0.83 25.56 4.22
C ALA A 86 -0.53 25.80 4.90
N ARG A 87 -1.14 24.75 5.47
CA ARG A 87 -2.39 24.84 6.23
C ARG A 87 -2.23 25.59 7.55
N ALA A 88 -1.10 25.44 8.23
CA ALA A 88 -0.79 26.21 9.44
C ALA A 88 -0.71 27.73 9.15
N HIS A 89 -0.31 28.11 7.94
CA HIS A 89 -0.32 29.50 7.45
C HIS A 89 -1.67 29.94 6.85
N ASN A 90 -2.75 29.15 7.02
CA ASN A 90 -4.08 29.40 6.45
C ASN A 90 -4.11 29.52 4.92
N ILE A 91 -3.13 28.95 4.22
CA ILE A 91 -3.10 28.95 2.75
C ILE A 91 -4.07 27.88 2.26
N PRO A 92 -5.06 28.21 1.41
CA PRO A 92 -5.90 27.22 0.76
C PRO A 92 -5.05 26.46 -0.27
N VAL A 93 -4.87 25.16 -0.05
CA VAL A 93 -4.10 24.29 -0.94
C VAL A 93 -5.06 23.45 -1.77
N SER A 94 -5.04 23.66 -3.08
CA SER A 94 -5.80 22.84 -4.03
C SER A 94 -5.10 21.51 -4.29
N GLY A 95 -5.87 20.49 -4.71
CA GLY A 95 -5.30 19.19 -5.07
C GLY A 95 -4.25 19.29 -6.18
N VAL A 96 -4.42 20.20 -7.14
CA VAL A 96 -3.44 20.46 -8.22
C VAL A 96 -2.11 20.94 -7.64
N LEU A 97 -2.13 21.83 -6.64
CA LEU A 97 -0.92 22.34 -6.00
C LEU A 97 -0.16 21.23 -5.24
N ILE A 98 -0.88 20.31 -4.60
CA ILE A 98 -0.29 19.13 -3.95
C ILE A 98 0.43 18.25 -4.98
N GLN A 99 -0.21 18.02 -6.13
CA GLN A 99 0.38 17.21 -7.21
C GLN A 99 1.65 17.83 -7.76
N GLU A 100 1.65 19.14 -8.01
CA GLU A 100 2.83 19.86 -8.47
C GLU A 100 3.96 19.80 -7.45
N LYS A 101 3.65 19.96 -6.16
CA LYS A 101 4.66 19.87 -5.10
C LYS A 101 5.25 18.46 -5.01
N ALA A 102 4.43 17.42 -5.05
CA ALA A 102 4.89 16.04 -5.08
C ALA A 102 5.80 15.76 -6.28
N ARG A 103 5.47 16.33 -7.45
CA ARG A 103 6.32 16.22 -8.66
C ARG A 103 7.66 16.93 -8.48
N LYS A 104 7.68 18.12 -7.86
CA LYS A 104 8.92 18.86 -7.57
C LYS A 104 9.82 18.09 -6.61
N ILE A 105 9.27 17.59 -5.50
CA ILE A 105 9.99 16.78 -4.52
C ILE A 105 10.54 15.51 -5.18
N ALA A 106 9.75 14.86 -6.03
CA ALA A 106 10.24 13.73 -6.80
C ALA A 106 11.46 14.15 -7.63
N VAL A 107 11.36 15.19 -8.45
CA VAL A 107 12.48 15.65 -9.29
C VAL A 107 13.72 16.04 -8.46
N GLU A 108 13.55 16.66 -7.29
CA GLU A 108 14.64 17.01 -6.38
C GLU A 108 15.36 15.76 -5.86
N LEU A 109 14.62 14.79 -5.32
CA LEU A 109 15.18 13.51 -4.86
C LEU A 109 15.86 12.74 -6.00
N LEU A 110 15.38 12.88 -7.22
CA LEU A 110 15.93 12.22 -8.41
C LEU A 110 17.23 12.84 -8.91
N LYS A 111 17.49 14.12 -8.63
CA LYS A 111 18.79 14.74 -8.92
C LYS A 111 19.86 14.29 -7.93
N GLU A 112 19.45 13.99 -6.70
CA GLU A 112 20.34 13.50 -5.65
C GLU A 112 20.61 11.99 -5.77
N THR A 113 19.67 11.23 -6.34
CA THR A 113 19.76 9.77 -6.47
C THR A 113 19.90 9.37 -7.93
N GLN A 114 21.11 8.99 -8.35
CA GLN A 114 21.47 8.55 -9.70
C GLN A 114 20.96 7.11 -9.96
N ASP A 115 19.63 6.90 -9.94
CA ASP A 115 19.02 5.57 -9.93
C ASP A 115 17.81 5.49 -10.88
N ASP A 116 17.91 4.69 -11.95
CA ASP A 116 16.99 4.60 -13.11
C ASP A 116 15.56 4.10 -12.79
N ARG A 117 15.25 3.83 -11.52
CA ARG A 117 13.90 3.41 -11.04
C ARG A 117 12.84 4.52 -11.12
N LEU A 118 13.27 5.73 -11.49
CA LEU A 118 12.55 6.90 -11.99
C LEU A 118 11.25 6.64 -12.78
N ALA A 119 11.36 5.76 -13.78
CA ALA A 119 10.28 5.22 -14.61
C ALA A 119 9.02 4.84 -13.81
N TYR A 120 9.29 4.12 -12.73
CA TYR A 120 8.31 3.50 -11.87
C TYR A 120 7.68 4.51 -10.90
N MET A 121 8.47 5.45 -10.38
CA MET A 121 8.04 6.48 -9.42
C MET A 121 7.08 7.50 -10.05
N LEU A 122 7.35 7.95 -11.29
CA LEU A 122 6.46 8.83 -12.05
C LEU A 122 5.13 8.16 -12.40
N ASN A 123 5.15 6.89 -12.82
CA ASN A 123 3.93 6.13 -13.09
C ASN A 123 3.14 5.82 -11.80
N MET A 124 3.83 5.67 -10.66
CA MET A 124 3.18 5.48 -9.36
C MET A 124 2.47 6.77 -8.88
N LEU A 125 3.12 7.93 -9.01
CA LEU A 125 2.52 9.23 -8.65
C LEU A 125 1.30 9.55 -9.53
N LYS A 126 1.38 9.30 -10.85
CA LYS A 126 0.23 9.41 -11.76
C LYS A 126 -0.95 8.53 -11.33
N ARG A 127 -0.67 7.36 -10.74
CA ARG A 127 -1.69 6.42 -10.27
C ARG A 127 -2.27 6.81 -8.90
N TYR A 128 -1.44 7.29 -7.97
CA TYR A 128 -1.85 7.72 -6.63
C TYR A 128 -2.77 8.94 -6.70
N VAL A 129 -2.41 9.91 -7.54
CA VAL A 129 -3.19 11.12 -7.78
C VAL A 129 -4.55 10.83 -8.43
N LYS A 130 -4.60 9.87 -9.35
CA LYS A 130 -5.84 9.47 -10.02
C LYS A 130 -6.79 8.69 -9.10
N GLU A 131 -6.27 7.98 -8.09
CA GLU A 131 -7.05 7.17 -7.15
C GLU A 131 -7.60 7.97 -5.94
N GLN A 132 -7.20 9.25 -5.76
CA GLN A 132 -7.65 10.12 -4.66
C GLN A 132 -8.75 11.14 -5.07
N ILE A 133 -9.23 11.08 -6.33
CA ILE A 133 -10.25 11.99 -6.89
C ILE A 133 -11.52 11.22 -7.35
N CYS A 134 -11.70 9.97 -6.93
CA CYS A 134 -12.98 9.26 -7.03
C CYS A 134 -13.44 8.73 -5.69
#